data_AF-A0A7V4LEF8-F1
#
_entry.id   AF-A0A7V4LEF8-F1
#
_cell.length_a   1.000
_cell.length_b   1.000
_cell.length_c   1.000
_cell.angle_alpha   90.00
_cell.angle_beta   90.00
_cell.angle_gamma   90.00
#
_symmetry.space_group_name_H-M   'P 1'
#
loop_
_entity.id
_entity.type
_entity.pdbx_description
1 polymer ?
#
loop_
_entity_poly.entity_id
_entity_poly.type
_entity_poly.pdbx_seq_one_letter_code
_entity_poly.pdbx_strand_id
1 'polypeptide(L)'
;MTAARTRSSRVSVQIDPALRRRYQQALAVVRRTARGAASAFDERWEAVAAILEHDPPLYLAGGYASARAFVRAELGETLRTAMRFVRVAKYASPAEEARYGVAKLDAVLGYLEARTGPLRGRLPVDFRKLRLPVRRDGRERRVGVADASVAEIRAAARALRRSAGAAGSRQSPIVRAVAGVLSGGPLSGIRVRLAAGRLSFSDVPPDQLPAFAAALAAVRLPAAPA
;
A
#
# COMPACT_ATOMS: atom_id res chain seq x y z
N MET A 1 -1.41 45.22 27.33
CA MET A 1 -1.32 43.83 26.82
C MET A 1 -0.73 43.88 25.42
N THR A 2 0.56 43.58 25.28
CA THR A 2 1.32 43.77 24.04
C THR A 2 1.33 42.46 23.25
N ALA A 3 0.68 42.44 22.09
CA ALA A 3 0.62 41.25 21.24
C ALA A 3 1.99 40.94 20.63
N ALA A 4 2.56 39.80 20.99
CA ALA A 4 3.80 39.29 20.39
C ALA A 4 3.52 38.88 18.93
N ARG A 5 4.10 39.65 18.00
CA ARG A 5 4.05 39.41 16.56
C ARG A 5 4.97 38.24 16.24
N THR A 6 4.41 37.06 16.00
CA THR A 6 5.17 35.85 15.61
C THR A 6 5.85 36.12 14.27
N ARG A 7 7.18 36.27 14.27
CA ARG A 7 7.98 36.44 13.04
C ARG A 7 8.03 35.10 12.31
N SER A 8 7.35 35.03 11.17
CA SER A 8 7.53 33.95 10.20
C SER A 8 8.96 34.01 9.66
N SER A 9 9.84 33.10 10.10
CA SER A 9 11.17 32.96 9.54
C SER A 9 11.05 32.40 8.11
N ARG A 10 11.42 33.21 7.13
CA ARG A 10 11.52 32.81 5.73
C ARG A 10 12.63 31.76 5.63
N VAL A 11 12.26 30.48 5.61
CA VAL A 11 13.21 29.39 5.34
C VAL A 11 13.59 29.47 3.86
N SER A 12 14.73 30.08 3.55
CA SER A 12 15.29 29.99 2.19
C SER A 12 15.93 28.62 2.03
N VAL A 13 15.17 27.68 1.46
CA VAL A 13 15.73 26.37 1.09
C VAL A 13 16.69 26.61 -0.07
N GLN A 14 18.00 26.51 0.18
CA GLN A 14 18.98 26.42 -0.90
C GLN A 14 18.75 25.08 -1.59
N ILE A 15 18.15 25.11 -2.78
CA ILE A 15 17.95 23.93 -3.61
C ILE A 15 19.26 23.61 -4.32
N ASP A 16 19.75 22.37 -4.15
CA ASP A 16 20.92 21.87 -4.87
C ASP A 16 20.73 22.03 -6.40
N PRO A 17 21.63 22.77 -7.10
CA PRO A 17 21.58 22.92 -8.55
C PRO A 17 21.55 21.59 -9.32
N ALA A 18 22.17 20.54 -8.81
CA ALA A 18 22.17 19.22 -9.43
C ALA A 18 20.77 18.59 -9.41
N LEU A 19 20.06 18.66 -8.28
CA LEU A 19 18.68 18.18 -8.17
C LEU A 19 17.75 18.98 -9.08
N ARG A 20 17.94 20.30 -9.18
CA ARG A 20 17.16 21.15 -10.08
C ARG A 20 17.36 20.77 -11.55
N ARG A 21 18.59 20.46 -11.98
CA ARG A 21 18.86 19.96 -13.34
C ARG A 21 18.19 18.62 -13.61
N ARG A 22 18.29 17.65 -12.69
CA ARG A 22 17.62 16.34 -12.82
C ARG A 22 16.11 16.49 -12.93
N TYR A 23 15.52 17.35 -12.09
CA TYR A 23 14.11 17.69 -12.16
C TYR A 23 13.72 18.25 -13.54
N GLN A 24 14.48 19.24 -14.05
CA GLN A 24 14.20 19.84 -15.35
C GLN A 24 14.31 18.84 -16.51
N GLN A 25 15.30 17.95 -16.47
CA GLN A 25 15.46 16.88 -17.46
C GLN A 25 14.27 15.92 -17.47
N ALA A 26 13.88 15.41 -16.29
CA ALA A 26 12.72 14.52 -16.19
C ALA A 26 11.42 15.24 -16.60
N LEU A 27 11.24 16.50 -16.19
CA LEU A 27 10.06 17.28 -16.56
C LEU A 27 9.98 17.55 -18.07
N ALA A 28 11.11 17.78 -18.73
CA ALA A 28 11.16 17.95 -20.18
C ALA A 28 10.64 16.69 -20.89
N VAL A 29 11.01 15.49 -20.40
CA VAL A 29 10.48 14.22 -20.91
C VAL A 29 8.98 14.13 -20.70
N VAL A 30 8.48 14.43 -19.49
CA VAL A 30 7.04 14.45 -19.18
C VAL A 30 6.27 15.37 -20.12
N ARG A 31 6.78 16.59 -20.36
CA ARG A 31 6.12 17.59 -21.21
C ARG A 31 6.18 17.22 -22.70
N ARG A 32 7.29 16.65 -23.17
CA ARG A 32 7.44 16.18 -24.55
C ARG A 32 6.45 15.04 -24.86
N THR A 33 6.39 14.07 -23.96
CA THR A 33 5.54 12.86 -24.09
C THR A 33 4.05 13.14 -23.86
N ALA A 34 3.69 14.24 -23.18
CA ALA A 34 2.30 14.64 -22.98
C ALA A 34 1.52 14.90 -24.28
N ARG A 35 2.22 15.21 -25.38
CA ARG A 35 1.62 15.45 -26.71
C ARG A 35 1.71 14.23 -27.65
N GLY A 36 2.31 13.13 -27.19
CA GLY A 36 2.61 11.95 -28.02
C GLY A 36 1.49 10.91 -28.07
N ALA A 37 1.65 9.93 -28.96
CA ALA A 37 0.79 8.76 -29.09
C ALA A 37 0.97 7.76 -27.92
N ALA A 38 0.16 6.70 -27.88
CA ALA A 38 0.16 5.67 -26.83
C ALA A 38 1.54 5.08 -26.49
N SER A 39 2.48 5.03 -27.44
CA SER A 39 3.86 4.58 -27.20
C SER A 39 4.66 5.47 -26.24
N ALA A 40 4.23 6.71 -26.01
CA ALA A 40 4.86 7.65 -25.09
C ALA A 40 4.35 7.49 -23.64
N PHE A 41 3.39 6.61 -23.39
CA PHE A 41 2.85 6.38 -22.04
C PHE A 41 3.94 5.93 -21.07
N ASP A 42 4.69 4.90 -21.46
CA ASP A 42 5.72 4.28 -20.61
C ASP A 42 6.79 5.31 -20.24
N GLU A 43 7.40 5.94 -21.26
CA GLU A 43 8.41 6.98 -21.08
C GLU A 43 7.92 8.14 -20.21
N ARG A 44 6.66 8.58 -20.39
CA ARG A 44 6.06 9.63 -19.57
C ARG A 44 6.02 9.22 -18.10
N TRP A 45 5.49 8.04 -17.82
CA TRP A 45 5.22 7.62 -16.45
C TRP A 45 6.47 7.11 -15.74
N GLU A 46 7.48 6.62 -16.47
CA GLU A 46 8.83 6.41 -15.93
C GLU A 46 9.50 7.72 -15.53
N ALA A 47 9.38 8.78 -16.35
CA ALA A 47 9.91 10.10 -16.00
C ALA A 47 9.16 10.70 -14.79
N VAL A 48 7.84 10.49 -14.68
CA VAL A 48 7.09 10.85 -13.47
C VAL A 48 7.56 10.04 -12.26
N ALA A 49 7.83 8.74 -12.41
CA ALA A 49 8.37 7.91 -11.35
C ALA A 49 9.73 8.44 -10.86
N ALA A 50 10.62 8.81 -11.78
CA ALA A 50 11.90 9.40 -11.46
C ALA A 50 11.77 10.72 -10.66
N ILE A 51 10.70 11.50 -10.88
CA ILE A 51 10.43 12.71 -10.09
C ILE A 51 9.88 12.38 -8.70
N LEU A 52 8.95 11.42 -8.63
CA LEU A 52 8.20 11.10 -7.40
C LEU A 52 8.97 10.19 -6.44
N GLU A 53 9.75 9.23 -6.95
CA GLU A 53 10.41 8.17 -6.17
C GLU A 53 11.89 8.46 -5.86
N HIS A 54 12.47 9.56 -6.36
CA HIS A 54 13.85 9.96 -6.02
C HIS A 54 13.99 10.33 -4.54
N ASP A 55 15.19 10.16 -3.99
CA ASP A 55 15.55 10.53 -2.63
C ASP A 55 16.70 11.56 -2.63
N PRO A 56 16.47 12.84 -2.29
CA PRO A 56 15.18 13.45 -1.93
C PRO A 56 14.26 13.66 -3.16
N PRO A 57 12.93 13.75 -3.01
CA PRO A 57 12.02 13.85 -4.16
C PRO A 57 12.26 15.09 -5.03
N LEU A 58 12.35 14.89 -6.36
CA LEU A 58 12.73 15.96 -7.29
C LEU A 58 11.66 17.04 -7.45
N TYR A 59 10.39 16.75 -7.15
CA TYR A 59 9.35 17.78 -7.18
C TYR A 59 9.62 18.92 -6.19
N LEU A 60 10.36 18.66 -5.10
CA LEU A 60 10.80 19.69 -4.15
C LEU A 60 11.78 20.67 -4.83
N ALA A 61 12.70 20.15 -5.65
CA ALA A 61 13.62 20.97 -6.44
C ALA A 61 12.89 21.77 -7.54
N GLY A 62 11.72 21.30 -7.96
CA GLY A 62 10.78 22.03 -8.81
C GLY A 62 9.95 23.11 -8.10
N GLY A 63 10.11 23.26 -6.77
CA GLY A 63 9.37 24.24 -5.97
C GLY A 63 7.97 23.78 -5.52
N TYR A 64 7.62 22.51 -5.71
CA TYR A 64 6.35 21.97 -5.26
C TYR A 64 6.42 21.53 -3.79
N ALA A 65 5.48 21.99 -2.97
CA ALA A 65 5.41 21.62 -1.55
C ALA A 65 5.04 20.14 -1.30
N SER A 66 4.49 19.44 -2.31
CA SER A 66 4.12 18.02 -2.19
C SER A 66 3.99 17.36 -3.56
N ALA A 67 4.08 16.03 -3.59
CA ALA A 67 3.79 15.21 -4.78
C ALA A 67 2.39 15.50 -5.35
N ARG A 68 1.39 15.72 -4.48
CA ARG A 68 0.01 16.04 -4.90
C ARG A 68 -0.05 17.37 -5.65
N ALA A 69 0.69 18.39 -5.18
CA ALA A 69 0.75 19.69 -5.83
C ALA A 69 1.40 19.57 -7.21
N PHE A 70 2.52 18.86 -7.31
CA PHE A 70 3.21 18.57 -8.58
C PHE A 70 2.30 17.83 -9.57
N VAL A 71 1.71 16.70 -9.16
CA VAL A 71 0.85 15.88 -10.04
C VAL A 71 -0.34 16.68 -10.54
N ARG A 72 -0.96 17.50 -9.69
CA ARG A 72 -2.08 18.34 -10.11
C ARG A 72 -1.65 19.41 -11.11
N ALA A 73 -0.53 20.08 -10.86
CA ALA A 73 -0.06 21.19 -11.69
C ALA A 73 0.49 20.74 -13.05
N GLU A 74 1.34 19.70 -13.07
CA GLU A 74 2.06 19.28 -14.28
C GLU A 74 1.34 18.18 -15.05
N LEU A 75 0.48 17.38 -14.40
CA LEU A 75 -0.18 16.23 -15.03
C LEU A 75 -1.69 16.39 -15.16
N GLY A 76 -2.32 17.31 -14.43
CA GLY A 76 -3.79 17.45 -14.40
C GLY A 76 -4.50 16.28 -13.72
N GLU A 77 -3.77 15.45 -12.97
CA GLU A 77 -4.25 14.18 -12.43
C GLU A 77 -4.40 14.21 -10.91
N THR A 78 -5.01 13.16 -10.36
CA THR A 78 -4.91 12.88 -8.92
C THR A 78 -3.65 12.08 -8.60
N LEU A 79 -3.08 12.26 -7.41
CA LEU A 79 -1.92 11.46 -6.98
C LEU A 79 -2.19 9.96 -7.06
N ARG A 80 -3.41 9.52 -6.72
CA ARG A 80 -3.82 8.11 -6.81
C ARG A 80 -3.76 7.60 -8.25
N THR A 81 -4.26 8.38 -9.20
CA THR A 81 -4.23 8.04 -10.63
C THR A 81 -2.79 8.00 -11.16
N ALA A 82 -1.99 9.02 -10.84
CA ALA A 82 -0.59 9.08 -11.24
C ALA A 82 0.23 7.90 -10.69
N MET A 83 0.09 7.56 -9.40
CA MET A 83 0.80 6.41 -8.82
C MET A 83 0.37 5.08 -9.45
N ARG A 84 -0.90 4.95 -9.86
CA ARG A 84 -1.36 3.79 -10.62
C ARG A 84 -0.67 3.70 -11.98
N PHE A 85 -0.53 4.82 -12.68
CA PHE A 85 0.12 4.86 -13.99
C PHE A 85 1.64 4.59 -13.89
N VAL A 86 2.33 5.25 -12.96
CA VAL A 86 3.73 4.96 -12.60
C VAL A 86 3.94 3.48 -12.34
N ARG A 87 3.07 2.89 -11.53
CA ARG A 87 3.14 1.48 -11.18
C ARG A 87 2.97 0.57 -12.39
N VAL A 88 2.04 0.87 -13.30
CA VAL A 88 1.85 0.06 -14.50
C VAL A 88 3.03 0.17 -15.45
N ALA A 89 3.54 1.38 -15.71
CA ALA A 89 4.72 1.60 -16.55
C ALA A 89 5.94 0.81 -16.07
N LYS A 90 6.21 0.83 -14.75
CA LYS A 90 7.33 0.10 -14.13
C LYS A 90 7.33 -1.41 -14.37
N TYR A 91 6.16 -2.01 -14.61
CA TYR A 91 5.99 -3.46 -14.55
C TYR A 91 5.36 -4.08 -15.80
N ALA A 92 4.71 -3.30 -16.66
CA ALA A 92 4.02 -3.81 -17.83
C ALA A 92 4.58 -3.18 -19.11
N SER A 93 4.75 -4.00 -20.14
CA SER A 93 5.14 -3.51 -21.46
C SER A 93 3.99 -2.75 -22.15
N PRO A 94 4.30 -1.87 -23.13
CA PRO A 94 3.27 -1.19 -23.92
C PRO A 94 2.29 -2.15 -24.61
N ALA A 95 2.77 -3.32 -25.04
CA ALA A 95 1.92 -4.35 -25.65
C ALA A 95 0.92 -4.96 -24.65
N GLU A 96 1.29 -5.09 -23.39
CA GLU A 96 0.39 -5.57 -22.33
C GLU A 96 -0.60 -4.49 -21.92
N GLU A 97 -0.18 -3.23 -21.88
CA GLU A 97 -1.08 -2.08 -21.67
C GLU A 97 -2.15 -2.01 -22.76
N ALA A 98 -1.76 -2.04 -24.03
CA ALA A 98 -2.67 -2.04 -25.15
C ALA A 98 -3.66 -3.21 -25.10
N ARG A 99 -3.20 -4.39 -24.64
CA ARG A 99 -4.03 -5.60 -24.58
C ARG A 99 -5.00 -5.63 -23.41
N TYR A 100 -4.57 -5.24 -22.22
CA TYR A 100 -5.34 -5.44 -20.98
C TYR A 100 -5.94 -4.17 -20.40
N GLY A 101 -5.38 -3.01 -20.77
CA GLY A 101 -5.69 -1.73 -20.16
C GLY A 101 -5.08 -1.57 -18.77
N VAL A 102 -4.74 -0.33 -18.45
CA VAL A 102 -4.09 0.06 -17.19
C VAL A 102 -4.85 -0.41 -15.95
N ALA A 103 -6.17 -0.26 -15.92
CA ALA A 103 -6.98 -0.58 -14.74
C ALA A 103 -6.93 -2.07 -14.38
N LYS A 104 -6.86 -2.94 -15.39
CA LYS A 104 -6.74 -4.38 -15.21
C LYS A 104 -5.32 -4.75 -14.79
N LEU A 105 -4.30 -4.17 -15.42
CA LEU A 105 -2.90 -4.39 -15.03
C LEU A 105 -2.63 -3.99 -13.58
N ASP A 106 -3.08 -2.82 -13.13
CA ASP A 106 -2.94 -2.41 -11.72
C ASP A 106 -3.61 -3.39 -10.75
N ALA A 107 -4.79 -3.91 -11.11
CA ALA A 107 -5.45 -4.94 -10.31
C ALA A 107 -4.64 -6.24 -10.24
N VAL A 108 -4.04 -6.66 -11.36
CA VAL A 108 -3.17 -7.84 -11.42
C VAL A 108 -1.91 -7.63 -10.59
N LEU A 109 -1.24 -6.48 -10.70
CA LEU A 109 -0.08 -6.14 -9.87
C LEU A 109 -0.45 -6.19 -8.38
N GLY A 110 -1.62 -5.67 -8.02
CA GLY A 110 -2.15 -5.76 -6.65
C GLY A 110 -2.40 -7.19 -6.18
N TYR A 111 -2.82 -8.09 -7.08
CA TYR A 111 -2.95 -9.52 -6.80
C TYR A 111 -1.57 -10.18 -6.60
N LEU A 112 -0.59 -9.87 -7.45
CA LEU A 112 0.76 -10.41 -7.33
C LEU A 112 1.40 -9.97 -6.00
N GLU A 113 1.28 -8.70 -5.63
CA GLU A 113 1.76 -8.22 -4.31
C GLU A 113 1.08 -8.91 -3.14
N ALA A 114 -0.23 -9.15 -3.23
CA ALA A 114 -0.96 -9.88 -2.20
C ALA A 114 -0.46 -11.33 -2.07
N ARG A 115 0.10 -11.90 -3.13
CA ARG A 115 0.60 -13.28 -3.17
C ARG A 115 2.07 -13.39 -2.77
N THR A 116 2.92 -12.46 -3.19
CA THR A 116 4.38 -12.56 -3.08
C THR A 116 5.02 -11.50 -2.19
N GLY A 117 4.25 -10.53 -1.70
CA GLY A 117 4.79 -9.33 -1.05
C GLY A 117 5.18 -8.23 -2.05
N PRO A 118 5.84 -7.16 -1.59
CA PRO A 118 6.18 -6.00 -2.42
C PRO A 118 6.95 -6.40 -3.69
N LEU A 119 6.50 -5.93 -4.84
CA LEU A 119 7.20 -6.16 -6.11
C LEU A 119 8.49 -5.34 -6.13
N ARG A 120 9.57 -5.97 -6.62
CA ARG A 120 10.88 -5.35 -6.80
C ARG A 120 11.46 -5.79 -8.14
N GLY A 121 12.08 -4.85 -8.86
CA GLY A 121 12.73 -5.14 -10.14
C GLY A 121 11.77 -5.65 -11.21
N ARG A 122 12.23 -6.57 -12.06
CA ARG A 122 11.43 -7.13 -13.15
C ARG A 122 10.34 -8.06 -12.60
N LEU A 123 9.13 -7.97 -13.15
CA LEU A 123 8.07 -8.91 -12.80
C LEU A 123 8.49 -10.36 -13.13
N PRO A 124 8.33 -11.30 -12.18
CA PRO A 124 8.70 -12.70 -12.42
C PRO A 124 7.65 -13.47 -13.23
N VAL A 125 6.64 -12.81 -13.82
CA VAL A 125 5.47 -13.48 -14.41
C VAL A 125 5.05 -12.83 -15.73
N ASP A 126 4.88 -13.66 -16.75
CA ASP A 126 4.17 -13.33 -17.99
C ASP A 126 2.65 -13.30 -17.73
N PHE A 127 2.00 -12.15 -17.93
CA PHE A 127 0.56 -11.99 -17.65
C PHE A 127 -0.33 -12.95 -18.44
N ARG A 128 0.12 -13.47 -19.60
CA ARG A 128 -0.65 -14.46 -20.39
C ARG A 128 -0.72 -15.82 -19.70
N LYS A 129 0.34 -16.18 -18.97
CA LYS A 129 0.45 -17.43 -18.21
C LYS A 129 -0.20 -17.33 -16.83
N LEU A 130 -0.45 -16.12 -16.35
CA LEU A 130 -1.09 -15.91 -15.06
C LEU A 130 -2.52 -16.49 -15.06
N ARG A 131 -2.82 -17.25 -14.00
CA ARG A 131 -4.14 -17.80 -13.73
C ARG A 131 -4.64 -17.28 -12.40
N LEU A 132 -5.81 -16.65 -12.44
CA LEU A 132 -6.42 -15.97 -11.31
C LEU A 132 -7.58 -16.83 -10.77
N PRO A 133 -7.64 -17.08 -9.46
CA PRO A 133 -8.78 -17.75 -8.86
C PRO A 133 -9.96 -16.77 -8.82
N VAL A 134 -11.02 -17.07 -9.55
CA VAL A 134 -12.27 -16.28 -9.60
C VAL A 134 -13.44 -17.15 -9.18
N ARG A 135 -14.38 -16.59 -8.43
CA ARG A 135 -15.61 -17.28 -8.05
C ARG A 135 -16.73 -16.90 -9.01
N ARG A 136 -17.27 -17.88 -9.73
CA ARG A 136 -18.45 -17.77 -10.60
C ARG A 136 -19.40 -18.91 -10.27
N ASP A 137 -20.69 -18.61 -10.14
CA ASP A 137 -21.73 -19.61 -9.87
C ASP A 137 -21.42 -20.47 -8.63
N GLY A 138 -20.89 -19.84 -7.58
CA GLY A 138 -20.50 -20.51 -6.33
C GLY A 138 -19.25 -21.39 -6.41
N ARG A 139 -18.62 -21.54 -7.59
CA ARG A 139 -17.43 -22.36 -7.78
C ARG A 139 -16.20 -21.51 -8.06
N GLU A 140 -15.06 -21.93 -7.53
CA GLU A 140 -13.77 -21.32 -7.86
C GLU A 140 -13.25 -21.89 -9.18
N ARG A 141 -12.87 -21.01 -10.11
CA ARG A 141 -12.26 -21.35 -11.39
C ARG A 141 -10.96 -20.57 -11.56
N ARG A 142 -10.00 -21.17 -12.26
CA ARG A 142 -8.75 -20.50 -12.64
C ARG A 142 -8.87 -19.97 -14.05
N VAL A 143 -8.96 -18.66 -14.19
CA VAL A 143 -9.13 -17.99 -15.50
C VAL A 143 -7.90 -17.16 -15.85
N GLY A 144 -7.70 -16.87 -17.14
CA GLY A 144 -6.65 -15.95 -17.58
C GLY A 144 -6.96 -14.50 -17.24
N VAL A 145 -5.95 -13.62 -17.32
CA VAL A 145 -6.12 -12.17 -17.11
C VAL A 145 -7.12 -11.56 -18.09
N ALA A 146 -7.14 -12.04 -19.34
CA ALA A 146 -8.08 -11.57 -20.36
C ALA A 146 -9.55 -11.76 -19.91
N ASP A 147 -9.87 -12.93 -19.37
CA ASP A 147 -11.23 -13.35 -19.04
C ASP A 147 -11.69 -12.90 -17.65
N ALA A 148 -10.77 -12.47 -16.80
CA ALA A 148 -11.08 -11.93 -15.48
C ALA A 148 -11.46 -10.45 -15.56
N SER A 149 -12.55 -10.09 -14.91
CA SER A 149 -12.91 -8.69 -14.67
C SER A 149 -12.03 -8.06 -13.59
N VAL A 150 -11.88 -6.74 -13.62
CA VAL A 150 -11.12 -5.99 -12.59
C VAL A 150 -11.67 -6.26 -11.18
N ALA A 151 -12.99 -6.39 -11.04
CA ALA A 151 -13.64 -6.67 -9.77
C ALA A 151 -13.28 -8.05 -9.22
N GLU A 152 -13.26 -9.08 -10.07
CA GLU A 152 -12.86 -10.44 -9.70
C GLU A 152 -11.39 -10.50 -9.27
N ILE A 153 -10.48 -9.83 -10.01
CA ILE A 153 -9.05 -9.79 -9.67
C ILE A 153 -8.84 -9.13 -8.31
N ARG A 154 -9.54 -8.01 -8.05
CA ARG A 154 -9.51 -7.33 -6.75
C ARG A 154 -10.09 -8.19 -5.64
N ALA A 155 -11.16 -8.95 -5.90
CA ALA A 155 -11.73 -9.89 -4.94
C ALA A 155 -10.73 -11.01 -4.59
N ALA A 156 -10.03 -11.57 -5.58
CA ALA A 156 -8.98 -12.56 -5.39
C ALA A 156 -7.82 -12.00 -4.55
N ALA A 157 -7.34 -10.79 -4.87
CA ALA A 157 -6.27 -10.13 -4.11
C ALA A 157 -6.68 -9.88 -2.65
N ARG A 158 -7.93 -9.44 -2.41
CA ARG A 158 -8.46 -9.29 -1.05
C ARG A 158 -8.57 -10.61 -0.30
N ALA A 159 -8.99 -11.68 -0.98
CA ALA A 159 -9.04 -13.01 -0.38
C ALA A 159 -7.64 -13.47 0.07
N LEU A 160 -6.61 -13.26 -0.77
CA LEU A 160 -5.22 -13.55 -0.42
C LEU A 160 -4.72 -12.73 0.77
N ARG A 161 -5.01 -11.42 0.83
CA ARG A 161 -4.59 -10.60 1.98
C ARG A 161 -5.29 -11.02 3.26
N ARG A 162 -6.56 -11.41 3.18
CA ARG A 162 -7.30 -11.96 4.34
C ARG A 162 -6.73 -13.30 4.78
N SER A 163 -6.40 -14.19 3.84
CA SER A 163 -5.80 -15.47 4.20
C SER A 163 -4.36 -15.32 4.69
N ALA A 164 -3.58 -14.37 4.18
CA ALA A 164 -2.25 -14.03 4.68
C ALA A 164 -2.32 -13.38 6.08
N GLY A 165 -3.27 -12.48 6.30
CA GLY A 165 -3.57 -11.95 7.65
C GLY A 165 -4.07 -13.03 8.60
N ALA A 166 -4.84 -14.00 8.10
CA ALA A 166 -5.27 -15.17 8.86
C ALA A 166 -4.13 -16.18 9.10
N ALA A 167 -3.16 -16.28 8.19
CA ALA A 167 -1.94 -17.09 8.38
C ALA A 167 -0.99 -16.42 9.38
N GLY A 168 -0.92 -15.08 9.39
CA GLY A 168 -0.37 -14.29 10.50
C GLY A 168 -1.21 -14.34 11.78
N SER A 169 -2.43 -14.91 11.71
CA SER A 169 -3.31 -15.20 12.84
C SER A 169 -3.20 -16.64 13.34
N ARG A 170 -2.03 -17.27 13.22
CA ARG A 170 -1.58 -18.01 14.41
C ARG A 170 -1.43 -16.95 15.50
N GLN A 171 -2.56 -16.62 16.15
CA GLN A 171 -2.60 -15.79 17.35
C GLN A 171 -1.39 -16.19 18.17
N SER A 172 -0.56 -15.21 18.51
CA SER A 172 0.62 -15.46 19.34
C SER A 172 0.21 -16.42 20.47
N PRO A 173 1.00 -17.46 20.79
CA PRO A 173 0.68 -18.37 21.88
C PRO A 173 0.26 -17.65 23.17
N ILE A 174 0.85 -16.47 23.42
CA ILE A 174 0.49 -15.53 24.49
C ILE A 174 -0.94 -15.02 24.32
N VAL A 175 -1.29 -14.48 23.15
CA VAL A 175 -2.66 -13.98 22.86
C VAL A 175 -3.67 -15.10 22.99
N ARG A 176 -3.36 -16.31 22.51
CA ARG A 176 -4.25 -17.46 22.63
C ARG A 176 -4.45 -17.89 24.09
N ALA A 177 -3.39 -17.93 24.89
CA ALA A 177 -3.47 -18.27 26.31
C ALA A 177 -4.33 -17.25 27.07
N VAL A 178 -4.09 -15.96 26.86
CA VAL A 178 -4.85 -14.88 27.51
C VAL A 178 -6.32 -14.87 27.02
N ALA A 179 -6.55 -14.98 25.71
CA ALA A 179 -7.91 -15.02 25.16
C ALA A 179 -8.69 -16.25 25.64
N GLY A 180 -8.04 -17.40 25.84
CA GLY A 180 -8.66 -18.60 26.39
C GLY A 180 -9.25 -18.35 27.78
N VAL A 181 -8.49 -17.72 28.67
CA VAL A 181 -8.94 -17.40 30.03
C VAL A 181 -10.04 -16.32 30.04
N LEU A 182 -10.00 -15.36 29.12
CA LEU A 182 -11.00 -14.30 29.02
C LEU A 182 -12.27 -14.71 28.26
N SER A 183 -12.25 -15.83 27.55
CA SER A 183 -13.40 -16.27 26.74
C SER A 183 -14.61 -16.74 27.57
N GLY A 184 -14.45 -16.93 28.88
CA GLY A 184 -15.49 -17.41 29.79
C GLY A 184 -16.36 -16.29 30.38
N GLY A 185 -17.68 -16.49 30.32
CA GLY A 185 -18.66 -15.70 31.07
C GLY A 185 -18.63 -14.20 30.73
N PRO A 186 -18.64 -13.30 31.75
CA PRO A 186 -18.80 -11.87 31.55
C PRO A 186 -17.64 -11.21 30.78
N LEU A 187 -16.45 -11.83 30.78
CA LEU A 187 -15.24 -11.30 30.16
C LEU A 187 -15.12 -11.57 28.65
N SER A 188 -16.05 -12.35 28.07
CA SER A 188 -16.00 -12.82 26.67
C SER A 188 -15.98 -11.69 25.62
N GLY A 189 -16.40 -10.48 25.98
CA GLY A 189 -16.33 -9.29 25.13
C GLY A 189 -14.95 -8.62 25.05
N ILE A 190 -14.02 -8.96 25.95
CA ILE A 190 -12.71 -8.30 26.05
C ILE A 190 -11.80 -8.76 24.91
N ARG A 191 -11.27 -7.78 24.15
CA ARG A 191 -10.35 -8.06 23.03
C ARG A 191 -8.90 -7.97 23.48
N VAL A 192 -8.09 -8.93 23.05
CA VAL A 192 -6.64 -8.99 23.34
C VAL A 192 -5.85 -8.81 22.06
N ARG A 193 -4.83 -7.95 22.12
CA ARG A 193 -3.88 -7.74 21.01
C ARG A 193 -2.44 -7.71 21.54
N LEU A 194 -1.53 -8.36 20.81
CA LEU A 194 -0.09 -8.26 21.03
C LEU A 194 0.53 -7.49 19.85
N ALA A 195 1.19 -6.37 20.14
CA ALA A 195 1.89 -5.57 19.13
C ALA A 195 3.16 -4.97 19.76
N ALA A 196 4.28 -5.02 19.04
CA ALA A 196 5.57 -4.47 19.49
C ALA A 196 5.97 -4.92 20.92
N GLY A 197 5.77 -6.21 21.23
CA GLY A 197 6.08 -6.78 22.56
C GLY A 197 5.13 -6.36 23.68
N ARG A 198 4.05 -5.62 23.39
CA ARG A 198 3.08 -5.13 24.37
C ARG A 198 1.73 -5.80 24.17
N LEU A 199 1.16 -6.27 25.28
CA LEU A 199 -0.19 -6.79 25.33
C LEU A 199 -1.14 -5.64 25.66
N SER A 200 -2.17 -5.46 24.84
CA SER A 200 -3.20 -4.44 25.02
C SER A 200 -4.57 -5.09 25.07
N PHE A 201 -5.42 -4.58 25.97
CA PHE A 201 -6.80 -5.01 26.15
C PHE A 201 -7.74 -3.90 25.71
N SER A 202 -8.89 -4.26 25.18
CA SER A 202 -9.93 -3.32 24.77
C SER A 202 -11.30 -3.84 25.19
N ASP A 203 -12.25 -2.93 25.37
CA ASP A 203 -13.62 -3.23 25.78
C ASP A 203 -13.70 -3.89 27.17
N VAL A 204 -12.87 -3.47 28.14
CA VAL A 204 -12.90 -3.95 29.53
C VAL A 204 -13.95 -3.16 30.33
N PRO A 205 -15.08 -3.77 30.75
CA PRO A 205 -16.09 -3.07 31.52
C PRO A 205 -15.55 -2.72 32.93
N PRO A 206 -15.75 -1.48 33.43
CA PRO A 206 -15.22 -1.07 34.74
C PRO A 206 -15.69 -1.94 35.91
N ASP A 207 -16.93 -2.40 35.87
CA ASP A 207 -17.56 -3.30 36.85
C ASP A 207 -16.95 -4.70 36.84
N GLN A 208 -16.29 -5.09 35.75
CA GLN A 208 -15.64 -6.40 35.60
C GLN A 208 -14.13 -6.36 35.86
N LEU A 209 -13.55 -5.20 36.22
CA LEU A 209 -12.11 -5.06 36.50
C LEU A 209 -11.57 -6.06 37.53
N PRO A 210 -12.27 -6.36 38.65
CA PRO A 210 -11.80 -7.35 39.61
C PRO A 210 -11.71 -8.76 39.01
N ALA A 211 -12.74 -9.17 38.26
CA ALA A 211 -12.77 -10.48 37.59
C ALA A 211 -11.70 -10.57 36.49
N PHE A 212 -11.50 -9.47 35.75
CA PHE A 212 -10.45 -9.36 34.74
C PHE A 212 -9.04 -9.49 35.35
N ALA A 213 -8.76 -8.81 36.47
CA ALA A 213 -7.48 -8.90 37.17
C ALA A 213 -7.21 -10.32 37.69
N ALA A 214 -8.23 -10.96 38.30
CA ALA A 214 -8.13 -12.34 38.76
C ALA A 214 -7.88 -13.32 37.60
N ALA A 215 -8.58 -13.14 36.48
CA ALA A 215 -8.40 -13.92 35.27
C ALA A 215 -6.96 -13.80 34.73
N LEU A 216 -6.42 -12.58 34.64
CA LEU A 216 -5.04 -12.37 34.20
C LEU A 216 -4.00 -13.00 35.12
N ALA A 217 -4.22 -12.94 36.44
CA ALA A 217 -3.32 -13.58 37.41
C ALA A 217 -3.26 -15.11 37.26
N ALA A 218 -4.32 -15.73 36.73
CA ALA A 218 -4.40 -17.17 36.49
C ALA A 218 -3.77 -17.60 35.15
N VAL A 219 -3.40 -16.67 34.25
CA VAL A 219 -2.86 -17.01 32.93
C VAL A 219 -1.46 -17.61 33.07
N ARG A 220 -1.28 -18.83 32.55
CA ARG A 220 0.05 -19.43 32.33
C ARG A 220 0.56 -19.07 30.95
N LEU A 221 1.57 -18.21 30.90
CA LEU A 221 2.20 -17.81 29.65
C LEU A 221 3.20 -18.88 29.17
N PRO A 222 3.22 -19.20 27.86
CA PRO A 222 4.26 -20.07 27.31
C PRO A 222 5.63 -19.39 27.46
N ALA A 223 6.68 -20.20 27.67
CA ALA A 223 8.05 -19.70 27.77
C ALA A 223 8.41 -18.84 26.55
N ALA A 224 9.10 -17.73 26.78
CA ALA A 224 9.55 -16.87 25.70
C ALA A 224 10.46 -17.70 24.77
N PRO A 225 10.30 -17.58 23.43
CA PRO A 225 11.28 -18.16 22.53
C PRO A 225 12.63 -17.50 22.81
N ALA A 226 13.63 -18.34 23.09
CA ALA A 226 15.02 -17.93 23.28
C ALA A 226 15.60 -17.28 22.02
#